data_AF-A0A7J4RU77-F1
#
_entry.id   AF-A0A7J4RU77-F1
#
_cell.length_a   1.000
_cell.length_b   1.000
_cell.length_c   1.000
_cell.angle_alpha   90.00
_cell.angle_beta   90.00
_cell.angle_gamma   90.00
#
_symmetry.space_group_name_H-M   'P 1'
#
loop_
_entity.id
_entity.type
_entity.pdbx_description
1 polymer ?
#
loop_
_entity_poly.entity_id
_entity_poly.type
_entity_poly.pdbx_seq_one_letter_code
_entity_poly.pdbx_strand_id
1 'polypeptide(L)'
;MTLIKDNKYEKEISDPKLSVDKSIDYPIDLQTLRDKIVKEFRKSVRYVDHGWVVLEDESLAKLVLETFADEDKRNIMNCTLDNPRTITEILDICRIPKTTGYRTINSMIENHLLVPKDRSKRGRRVFREYVSTIENVQIETARRYIIVRIRFIKSTKYFSS
;
A
#
# COMPACT_ATOMS: atom_id res chain seq x y z
N MET A 1 32.28 16.59 39.26
CA MET A 1 32.26 15.29 38.56
C MET A 1 31.85 14.25 39.59
N THR A 2 30.57 13.88 39.60
CA THR A 2 30.04 12.86 40.50
C THR A 2 28.97 12.09 39.74
N LEU A 3 29.22 10.79 39.58
CA LEU A 3 28.31 9.80 39.03
C LEU A 3 27.22 9.52 40.06
N ILE A 4 25.95 9.59 39.65
CA ILE A 4 24.86 8.91 40.35
C ILE A 4 24.26 7.93 39.34
N LYS A 5 24.59 6.66 39.58
CA LYS A 5 23.88 5.49 39.09
C LYS A 5 22.67 5.24 40.00
N ASP A 6 21.80 4.37 39.51
CA ASP A 6 20.76 3.62 40.24
C ASP A 6 19.36 4.26 40.21
N ASN A 7 18.69 4.11 39.06
CA ASN A 7 17.23 4.10 39.04
C ASN A 7 16.72 2.65 39.16
N LYS A 8 15.74 2.50 40.04
CA LYS A 8 15.39 1.31 40.82
C LYS A 8 14.21 0.56 40.18
N TYR A 9 14.37 0.09 38.94
CA TYR A 9 13.30 -0.63 38.21
C TYR A 9 13.75 -1.85 37.40
N GLU A 10 14.98 -2.31 37.55
CA GLU A 10 15.38 -3.64 37.07
C GLU A 10 15.27 -4.66 38.21
N LYS A 11 14.12 -5.34 38.29
CA LYS A 11 13.99 -6.76 38.64
C LYS A 11 12.51 -7.18 38.66
N GLU A 12 12.27 -8.35 38.06
CA GLU A 12 11.04 -9.16 38.10
C GLU A 12 9.91 -8.57 37.25
N ILE A 13 9.53 -9.16 36.11
CA ILE A 13 8.97 -10.51 36.02
C ILE A 13 9.56 -11.25 34.80
N SER A 14 10.32 -12.29 35.11
CA SER A 14 10.57 -13.42 34.22
C SER A 14 9.35 -14.35 34.27
N ASP A 15 8.57 -14.41 33.21
CA ASP A 15 7.66 -15.56 32.99
C ASP A 15 8.23 -16.41 31.83
N PRO A 16 8.70 -17.65 32.06
CA PRO A 16 9.31 -18.49 31.04
C PRO A 16 8.32 -19.16 30.07
N LYS A 17 7.04 -18.76 30.03
CA LYS A 17 6.02 -19.41 29.17
C LYS A 17 5.23 -18.50 28.23
N LEU A 18 5.74 -17.33 27.87
CA LEU A 18 5.21 -16.60 26.71
C LEU A 18 5.99 -17.01 25.45
N SER A 19 5.48 -18.02 24.73
CA SER A 19 5.86 -18.23 23.34
C SER A 19 5.33 -17.05 22.53
N VAL A 20 6.14 -16.01 22.41
CA VAL A 20 5.93 -14.98 21.40
C VAL A 20 6.15 -15.66 20.06
N ASP A 21 5.04 -15.96 19.39
CA ASP A 21 5.03 -16.45 18.01
C ASP A 21 5.89 -15.51 17.15
N LYS A 22 7.02 -16.04 16.68
CA LYS A 22 7.90 -15.34 15.75
C LYS A 22 7.31 -15.48 14.34
N SER A 23 6.28 -14.69 14.08
CA SER A 23 5.79 -14.40 12.71
C SER A 23 5.74 -12.88 12.48
N ILE A 24 6.79 -12.17 12.90
CA ILE A 24 7.03 -10.79 12.44
C ILE A 24 7.72 -10.90 11.08
N ASP A 25 6.92 -11.01 10.03
CA ASP A 25 7.36 -10.88 8.65
C ASP A 25 7.76 -9.41 8.43
N TYR A 26 9.06 -9.15 8.38
CA TYR A 26 9.60 -7.84 7.95
C TYR A 26 9.13 -7.54 6.52
N PRO A 27 9.04 -6.25 6.13
CA PRO A 27 8.13 -5.77 5.11
C PRO A 27 8.42 -6.42 3.78
N ILE A 28 7.35 -6.86 3.11
CA ILE A 28 7.34 -7.30 1.71
C ILE A 28 8.29 -6.40 0.92
N ASP A 29 9.39 -6.98 0.44
CA ASP A 29 10.42 -6.28 -0.32
C ASP A 29 9.77 -5.51 -1.48
N LEU A 30 9.98 -4.19 -1.51
CA LEU A 30 9.42 -3.27 -2.50
C LEU A 30 9.76 -3.72 -3.92
N GLN A 31 10.96 -4.29 -4.11
CA GLN A 31 11.37 -4.80 -5.40
C GLN A 31 10.59 -6.07 -5.74
N THR A 32 10.41 -6.98 -4.79
CA THR A 32 9.58 -8.18 -4.94
C THR A 32 8.11 -7.87 -5.21
N LEU A 33 7.50 -6.88 -4.53
CA LEU A 33 6.10 -6.50 -4.77
C LEU A 33 5.92 -5.82 -6.13
N ARG A 34 6.80 -4.88 -6.48
CA ARG A 34 6.87 -4.30 -7.83
C ARG A 34 7.06 -5.40 -8.87
N ASP A 35 8.00 -6.30 -8.67
CA ASP A 35 8.30 -7.39 -9.60
C ASP A 35 7.14 -8.36 -9.70
N LYS A 36 6.41 -8.64 -8.62
CA LYS A 36 5.17 -9.43 -8.66
C LYS A 36 4.06 -8.73 -9.44
N ILE A 37 3.78 -7.47 -9.12
CA ILE A 37 2.80 -6.62 -9.82
C ILE A 37 3.14 -6.52 -11.32
N VAL A 38 4.41 -6.26 -11.64
CA VAL A 38 4.94 -6.14 -13.00
C VAL A 38 5.04 -7.51 -13.70
N LYS A 39 5.33 -8.60 -12.99
CA LYS A 39 5.34 -9.97 -13.52
C LYS A 39 3.94 -10.41 -13.89
N GLU A 40 2.95 -10.13 -13.06
CA GLU A 40 1.55 -10.36 -13.40
C GLU A 40 1.15 -9.50 -14.61
N PHE A 41 1.58 -8.23 -14.67
CA PHE A 41 1.45 -7.42 -15.89
C PHE A 41 2.12 -8.07 -17.11
N ARG A 42 3.37 -8.55 -17.02
CA ARG A 42 4.11 -9.20 -18.12
C ARG A 42 3.54 -10.56 -18.54
N LYS A 43 2.98 -11.34 -17.61
CA LYS A 43 2.25 -12.59 -17.90
C LYS A 43 0.95 -12.27 -18.65
N SER A 44 0.24 -11.22 -18.25
CA SER A 44 -1.03 -10.80 -18.85
C SER A 44 -0.90 -10.28 -20.29
N VAL A 45 0.29 -9.87 -20.75
CA VAL A 45 0.53 -9.53 -22.17
C VAL A 45 0.27 -10.74 -23.09
N ARG A 46 0.26 -11.98 -22.57
CA ARG A 46 -0.06 -13.19 -23.34
C ARG A 46 -1.54 -13.58 -23.34
N TYR A 47 -2.42 -12.89 -22.61
CA TYR A 47 -3.87 -13.07 -22.70
C TYR A 47 -4.51 -11.70 -22.94
N VAL A 48 -4.85 -11.46 -24.20
CA VAL A 48 -5.46 -10.22 -24.67
C VAL A 48 -6.88 -10.12 -24.12
N ASP A 49 -7.03 -9.39 -23.01
CA ASP A 49 -8.17 -8.51 -22.81
C ASP A 49 -7.72 -7.19 -22.15
N HIS A 50 -7.43 -6.21 -23.02
CA HIS A 50 -7.40 -4.75 -22.82
C HIS A 50 -7.03 -4.14 -21.43
N GLY A 51 -6.09 -4.74 -20.69
CA GLY A 51 -5.49 -4.13 -19.50
C GLY A 51 -5.88 -4.73 -18.15
N TRP A 52 -6.62 -5.84 -18.14
CA TRP A 52 -6.92 -6.60 -16.93
C TRP A 52 -5.86 -7.67 -16.64
N VAL A 53 -5.50 -7.79 -15.37
CA VAL A 53 -4.52 -8.75 -14.86
C VAL A 53 -5.17 -9.61 -13.80
N VAL A 54 -5.17 -10.93 -13.98
CA VAL A 54 -5.64 -11.89 -12.97
C VAL A 54 -4.56 -12.03 -11.89
N LEU A 55 -4.94 -11.93 -10.62
CA LEU A 55 -4.02 -12.16 -9.50
C LEU A 55 -3.95 -13.65 -9.16
N GLU A 56 -2.86 -14.31 -9.55
CA GLU A 56 -2.59 -15.71 -9.20
C GLU A 56 -1.97 -15.87 -7.79
N ASP A 57 -1.28 -14.84 -7.30
CA ASP A 57 -0.68 -14.84 -5.95
C ASP A 57 -1.75 -14.51 -4.89
N GLU A 58 -2.00 -15.46 -4.00
CA GLU A 58 -3.03 -15.35 -2.96
C GLU A 58 -2.78 -14.17 -2.01
N SER A 59 -1.53 -13.89 -1.66
CA SER A 59 -1.18 -12.77 -0.78
C SER A 59 -1.47 -11.43 -1.44
N LEU A 60 -1.22 -11.28 -2.74
CA LEU A 60 -1.59 -10.09 -3.51
C LEU A 60 -3.12 -9.96 -3.63
N ALA A 61 -3.81 -11.06 -3.94
CA ALA A 61 -5.27 -11.06 -4.03
C ALA A 61 -5.88 -10.63 -2.70
N LYS A 62 -5.38 -11.17 -1.58
CA LYS A 62 -5.80 -10.78 -0.23
C LYS A 62 -5.53 -9.31 0.06
N LEU A 63 -4.33 -8.80 -0.23
CA LEU A 63 -3.99 -7.38 -0.05
C LEU A 63 -4.97 -6.46 -0.81
N VAL A 64 -5.28 -6.80 -2.07
CA VAL A 64 -6.24 -6.03 -2.88
C VAL A 64 -7.63 -6.12 -2.27
N LEU A 65 -8.12 -7.31 -1.93
CA LEU A 65 -9.43 -7.49 -1.32
C LEU A 65 -9.57 -6.72 0.01
N GLU A 66 -8.57 -6.81 0.90
CA GLU A 66 -8.56 -6.07 2.17
C GLU A 66 -8.53 -4.56 1.96
N THR A 67 -7.78 -4.07 0.96
CA THR A 67 -7.72 -2.66 0.61
C THR A 67 -9.07 -2.13 0.14
N PHE A 68 -9.76 -2.89 -0.72
CA PHE A 68 -11.06 -2.47 -1.25
C PHE A 68 -12.22 -2.75 -0.30
N ALA A 69 -12.04 -3.58 0.74
CA ALA A 69 -13.01 -3.76 1.82
C ALA A 69 -12.95 -2.62 2.84
N ASP A 70 -11.75 -2.08 3.10
CA ASP A 70 -11.52 -0.93 4.00
C ASP A 70 -12.00 0.39 3.36
N GLU A 71 -12.89 1.10 4.05
CA GLU A 71 -13.50 2.32 3.53
C GLU A 71 -12.48 3.46 3.35
N ASP A 72 -11.59 3.67 4.33
CA ASP A 72 -10.59 4.73 4.28
C ASP A 72 -9.62 4.48 3.12
N LYS A 73 -9.10 3.26 3.00
CA LYS A 73 -8.19 2.89 1.91
C LYS A 73 -8.85 3.01 0.55
N ARG A 74 -10.10 2.56 0.40
CA ARG A 74 -10.87 2.71 -0.84
C ARG A 74 -11.09 4.18 -1.19
N ASN A 75 -11.42 5.02 -0.21
CA ASN A 75 -11.59 6.47 -0.42
C ASN A 75 -10.27 7.15 -0.84
N ILE A 76 -9.15 6.75 -0.24
CA ILE A 76 -7.81 7.23 -0.63
C ILE A 76 -7.48 6.82 -2.07
N MET A 77 -7.77 5.57 -2.48
CA MET A 77 -7.58 5.13 -3.86
C MET A 77 -8.41 5.99 -4.83
N ASN A 78 -9.70 6.16 -4.53
CA ASN A 78 -10.59 6.95 -5.39
C ASN A 78 -10.13 8.41 -5.51
N CYS A 79 -9.70 9.06 -4.43
CA CYS A 79 -9.30 10.46 -4.48
C CYS A 79 -7.94 10.71 -5.16
N THR A 80 -7.14 9.64 -5.35
CA THR A 80 -5.81 9.67 -5.99
C THR A 80 -5.77 8.99 -7.37
N LEU A 81 -6.93 8.54 -7.87
CA LEU A 81 -7.04 7.84 -9.15
C LEU A 81 -6.71 8.76 -10.34
N ASP A 82 -7.41 9.89 -10.46
CA ASP A 82 -7.26 10.80 -11.60
C ASP A 82 -6.33 11.99 -11.30
N ASN A 83 -6.17 12.30 -10.02
CA ASN A 83 -5.50 13.51 -9.56
C ASN A 83 -4.39 13.15 -8.58
N PRO A 84 -3.14 13.54 -8.86
CA PRO A 84 -2.07 13.43 -7.89
C PRO A 84 -2.38 14.32 -6.68
N ARG A 85 -2.22 13.78 -5.48
CA ARG A 85 -2.49 14.50 -4.22
C ARG A 85 -1.34 14.38 -3.25
N THR A 86 -1.06 15.45 -2.52
CA THR A 86 -0.20 15.38 -1.34
C THR A 86 -0.91 14.61 -0.23
N ILE A 87 -0.15 14.07 0.73
CA ILE A 87 -0.73 13.37 1.89
C ILE A 87 -1.73 14.27 2.63
N THR A 88 -1.41 15.56 2.79
CA THR A 88 -2.31 16.50 3.46
C THR A 88 -3.63 16.66 2.71
N GLU A 89 -3.60 16.81 1.38
CA GLU A 89 -4.82 16.87 0.58
C GLU A 89 -5.65 15.59 0.66
N ILE A 90 -5.00 14.42 0.68
CA ILE A 90 -5.70 13.12 0.84
C ILE A 90 -6.44 13.10 2.19
N LEU A 91 -5.76 13.45 3.28
CA LEU A 91 -6.35 13.47 4.62
C LEU A 91 -7.57 14.41 4.69
N ASP A 92 -7.45 15.60 4.08
CA ASP A 92 -8.51 16.59 4.09
C ASP A 92 -9.72 16.14 3.24
N ILE A 93 -9.49 15.57 2.05
CA ILE A 93 -10.55 15.08 1.15
C ILE A 93 -11.29 13.88 1.77
N CYS A 94 -10.53 12.90 2.26
CA CYS A 94 -11.09 11.69 2.85
C CYS A 94 -11.61 11.90 4.28
N ARG A 95 -11.37 13.07 4.88
CA ARG A 95 -11.77 13.41 6.26
C ARG A 95 -11.20 12.44 7.30
N ILE A 96 -9.97 11.96 7.10
CA ILE A 96 -9.31 11.00 7.98
C ILE A 96 -8.50 11.77 9.04
N PRO A 97 -8.63 11.44 10.34
CA PRO A 97 -7.80 12.04 11.39
C PRO A 97 -6.31 11.87 11.09
N LYS A 98 -5.51 12.94 11.29
CA LYS A 98 -4.10 12.99 10.88
C LYS A 98 -3.28 11.78 11.36
N THR A 99 -3.30 11.47 12.66
CA THR A 99 -2.46 10.41 13.25
C THR A 99 -2.75 9.03 12.63
N THR A 100 -4.02 8.68 12.43
CA THR A 100 -4.42 7.42 11.79
C THR A 100 -4.17 7.47 10.28
N GLY A 101 -4.54 8.55 9.62
CA GLY A 101 -4.46 8.65 8.16
C GLY A 101 -3.03 8.67 7.64
N TYR A 102 -2.07 9.30 8.34
CA TYR A 102 -0.66 9.19 7.96
C TYR A 102 -0.17 7.74 8.00
N ARG A 103 -0.58 6.96 9.02
CA ARG A 103 -0.24 5.53 9.11
C ARG A 103 -0.87 4.74 7.97
N THR A 104 -2.15 4.95 7.69
CA THR A 104 -2.86 4.28 6.60
C THR A 104 -2.23 4.59 5.25
N ILE A 105 -1.98 5.86 4.95
CA ILE A 105 -1.39 6.30 3.68
C ILE A 105 0.05 5.77 3.54
N ASN A 106 0.87 5.82 4.59
CA ASN A 106 2.21 5.24 4.55
C ASN A 106 2.17 3.74 4.27
N SER A 107 1.27 2.99 4.91
CA SER A 107 1.08 1.57 4.63
C SER A 107 0.64 1.32 3.19
N MET A 108 -0.20 2.18 2.59
CA MET A 108 -0.57 2.07 1.18
C MET A 108 0.59 2.39 0.23
N ILE A 109 1.48 3.31 0.61
CA ILE A 109 2.71 3.61 -0.13
C ILE A 109 3.70 2.44 -0.04
N GLU A 110 3.88 1.88 1.16
CA GLU A 110 4.71 0.69 1.42
C GLU A 110 4.21 -0.52 0.61
N ASN A 111 2.89 -0.68 0.50
CA ASN A 111 2.26 -1.74 -0.30
C ASN A 111 2.08 -1.37 -1.78
N HIS A 112 2.68 -0.28 -2.27
CA HIS A 112 2.60 0.17 -3.66
C HIS A 112 1.17 0.32 -4.23
N LEU A 113 0.18 0.52 -3.37
CA LEU A 113 -1.17 0.91 -3.76
C LEU A 113 -1.19 2.39 -4.17
N LEU A 114 -0.29 3.17 -3.57
CA LEU A 114 0.02 4.56 -3.94
C LEU A 114 1.48 4.67 -4.35
N VAL A 115 1.75 5.38 -5.43
CA VAL A 115 3.11 5.66 -5.90
C VAL A 115 3.33 7.18 -6.04
N PRO A 116 4.53 7.68 -5.73
CA PRO A 116 4.83 9.08 -5.92
C PRO A 116 4.79 9.43 -7.42
N LYS A 117 4.10 10.51 -7.76
CA LYS A 117 4.28 11.17 -9.05
C LYS A 117 5.53 12.04 -8.99
N ASP A 118 6.16 12.29 -10.14
CA ASP A 118 7.20 13.30 -10.30
C ASP A 118 6.85 14.58 -9.53
N ARG A 119 7.88 15.17 -8.92
CA ARG A 119 7.74 16.31 -8.02
C ARG A 119 7.00 17.46 -8.71
N SER A 120 5.80 17.79 -8.21
CA SER A 120 5.09 18.97 -8.66
C SER A 120 5.68 20.22 -8.00
N LYS A 121 5.83 21.28 -8.79
CA LYS A 121 6.18 22.61 -8.28
C LYS A 121 4.89 23.43 -8.21
N ARG A 122 4.48 23.80 -7.00
CA ARG A 122 3.41 24.79 -6.78
C ARG A 122 4.06 26.03 -6.19
N GLY A 123 4.38 27.00 -7.05
CA GLY A 123 5.22 28.16 -6.68
C GLY A 123 6.68 27.76 -6.42
N ARG A 124 7.26 28.24 -5.30
CA ARG A 124 8.65 27.90 -4.89
C ARG A 124 8.77 26.58 -4.15
N ARG A 125 7.65 25.98 -3.73
CA ARG A 125 7.65 24.79 -2.88
C ARG A 125 7.43 23.55 -3.74
N VAL A 126 8.26 22.55 -3.49
CA VAL A 126 8.21 21.25 -4.14
C VAL A 126 7.37 20.33 -3.27
N PHE A 127 6.33 19.74 -3.84
CA PHE A 127 5.45 18.83 -3.15
C PHE A 127 5.62 17.41 -3.68
N ARG A 128 5.48 16.43 -2.79
CA ARG A 128 5.40 15.02 -3.15
C ARG A 128 3.94 14.64 -3.22
N GLU A 129 3.50 14.33 -4.42
CA GLU A 129 2.13 13.92 -4.71
C GLU A 129 2.10 12.43 -5.03
N TYR A 130 0.96 11.80 -4.78
CA TYR A 130 0.76 10.38 -4.92
C TYR A 130 -0.43 10.10 -5.83
N VAL A 131 -0.32 9.04 -6.61
CA VAL A 131 -1.38 8.50 -7.47
C VAL A 131 -1.61 7.03 -7.14
N SER A 132 -2.83 6.55 -7.33
CA SER A 132 -3.13 5.13 -7.25
C SER A 132 -2.41 4.33 -8.32
N THR A 133 -2.14 3.06 -8.05
CA THR A 133 -1.62 2.13 -9.07
C THR A 133 -2.73 1.34 -9.76
N ILE A 134 -3.80 1.04 -9.02
CA ILE A 134 -4.94 0.25 -9.48
C ILE A 134 -6.05 1.21 -9.91
N GLU A 135 -6.47 1.07 -11.17
CA GLU A 135 -7.59 1.78 -11.75
C GLU A 135 -8.93 1.14 -11.38
N ASN A 136 -8.98 -0.19 -11.40
CA ASN A 136 -10.22 -0.92 -11.17
C ASN A 136 -9.94 -2.34 -10.65
N VAL A 137 -10.89 -2.91 -9.92
CA VAL A 137 -10.86 -4.27 -9.40
C VAL A 137 -12.18 -4.96 -9.75
N GLN A 138 -12.07 -6.14 -10.35
CA GLN A 138 -13.20 -7.02 -10.62
C GLN A 138 -13.03 -8.30 -9.81
N ILE A 139 -14.07 -8.63 -9.05
CA ILE A 139 -14.13 -9.84 -8.24
C ILE A 139 -15.20 -10.74 -8.85
N GLU A 140 -14.81 -11.92 -9.27
CA GLU A 140 -15.72 -12.96 -9.72
C GLU A 140 -15.72 -14.10 -8.73
N THR A 141 -16.91 -14.54 -8.33
CA THR A 141 -17.07 -15.69 -7.45
C THR A 141 -17.61 -16.86 -8.26
N ALA A 142 -16.88 -17.96 -8.27
CA ALA A 142 -17.37 -19.26 -8.74
C ALA A 142 -17.56 -20.19 -7.54
N ARG A 143 -18.22 -21.33 -7.74
CA ARG A 143 -18.64 -22.25 -6.66
C ARG A 143 -17.55 -22.63 -5.65
N ARG A 144 -16.26 -22.57 -6.01
CA ARG A 144 -15.13 -22.97 -5.14
C ARG A 144 -13.96 -22.00 -5.13
N TYR A 145 -14.00 -20.92 -5.90
CA TYR A 145 -12.86 -20.03 -6.07
C TYR A 145 -13.33 -18.59 -6.29
N ILE A 146 -12.52 -17.66 -5.81
CA ILE A 146 -12.64 -16.23 -6.06
C ILE A 146 -11.56 -15.87 -7.06
N ILE A 147 -11.93 -15.25 -8.18
CA ILE A 147 -10.98 -14.68 -9.13
C ILE A 147 -10.95 -13.18 -8.90
N VAL A 148 -9.77 -12.66 -8.56
CA VAL A 148 -9.53 -11.22 -8.46
C VAL A 148 -8.79 -10.78 -9.72
N ARG A 149 -9.36 -9.82 -10.44
CA ARG A 149 -8.73 -9.14 -11.56
C ARG A 149 -8.53 -7.68 -11.23
N ILE A 150 -7.38 -7.15 -11.59
CA ILE A 150 -7.07 -5.74 -11.42
C ILE A 150 -6.71 -5.11 -12.75
N ARG A 151 -7.13 -3.86 -12.94
CA ARG A 151 -6.70 -3.02 -14.04
C ARG A 151 -5.81 -1.95 -13.48
N PHE A 152 -4.60 -1.83 -14.00
CA PHE A 152 -3.67 -0.79 -13.59
C PHE A 152 -3.96 0.51 -14.33
N ILE A 153 -3.61 1.64 -13.71
CA ILE A 153 -3.67 2.94 -14.39
C ILE A 153 -2.74 2.89 -15.62
N LYS A 154 -3.27 3.24 -16.79
CA LYS A 154 -2.50 3.31 -18.04
C LYS A 154 -1.43 4.40 -17.94
N SER A 155 -0.19 4.00 -17.69
CA SER A 155 0.92 4.94 -17.64
C SER A 155 1.41 5.32 -19.02
N THR A 156 1.21 6.58 -19.37
CA THR A 156 2.07 7.27 -20.33
C THR A 156 2.87 8.40 -19.68
N LYS A 157 2.71 8.66 -18.37
CA LYS A 157 3.32 9.82 -17.68
C LYS A 157 3.80 9.58 -16.24
N TYR A 158 3.79 8.35 -15.74
CA TYR A 158 4.00 8.10 -14.29
C TYR A 158 5.17 7.17 -13.96
N PHE A 159 5.81 6.54 -14.96
CA PHE A 159 6.82 5.49 -14.74
C PHE A 159 8.14 5.77 -15.49
N SER A 160 8.59 7.02 -15.52
CA SER A 160 9.92 7.36 -16.03
C SER A 160 10.95 7.30 -14.90
N SER A 161 11.65 6.17 -14.78
CA SER A 161 13.03 6.05 -14.27
C SER A 161 13.55 4.65 -14.55
#